data_AF-A0A5R2MV10-F1
#
_entry.id   AF-A0A5R2MV10-F1
#
_cell.length_a   1.000
_cell.length_b   1.000
_cell.length_c   1.000
_cell.angle_alpha   90.00
_cell.angle_beta   90.00
_cell.angle_gamma   90.00
#
_symmetry.space_group_name_H-M   'P 1'
#
loop_
_entity.id
_entity.type
_entity.pdbx_description
1 polymer ?
#
loop_
_entity_poly.entity_id
_entity_poly.type
_entity_poly.pdbx_seq_one_letter_code
_entity_poly.pdbx_strand_id
1 'polypeptide(L)'
;TGSAAARDKMHVLTHGEDAEESDSLKIFRMGLEGGKPGAGKIGIQPEWFFKGVGTCVVPPGADLPMPAFARAGAEEAEIVGLYLNGPDGRPYRIGYALGNEYSDH
;
A
#
# COMPACT_ATOMS: atom_id res chain seq x y z
N THR A 1 11.72 11.26 0.75
CA THR A 1 10.58 11.73 -0.06
C THR A 1 10.55 10.91 -1.33
N GLY A 2 9.83 9.79 -1.25
CA GLY A 2 9.82 8.70 -2.24
C GLY A 2 8.76 8.87 -3.33
N SER A 3 8.54 7.79 -4.08
CA SER A 3 7.68 7.57 -5.26
C SER A 3 6.64 8.65 -5.64
N ALA A 4 5.85 9.19 -4.70
CA ALA A 4 4.85 10.23 -4.95
C ALA A 4 5.42 11.48 -5.68
N ALA A 5 6.57 11.99 -5.28
CA ALA A 5 7.19 13.16 -5.93
C ALA A 5 7.71 12.86 -7.33
N ALA A 6 8.13 11.61 -7.60
CA ALA A 6 8.54 11.18 -8.93
C ALA A 6 7.34 11.01 -9.86
N ARG A 7 6.23 10.45 -9.36
CA ARG A 7 4.95 10.33 -10.07
C ARG A 7 4.40 11.69 -10.47
N ASP A 8 4.47 12.68 -9.58
CA ASP A 8 4.00 14.03 -9.87
C ASP A 8 4.82 14.73 -10.96
N LYS A 9 6.15 14.58 -10.94
CA LYS A 9 7.01 15.09 -12.01
C LYS A 9 6.64 14.49 -13.38
N MET A 10 6.34 13.20 -13.44
CA MET A 10 5.87 12.56 -14.68
C MET A 10 4.49 13.07 -15.09
N HIS A 11 3.61 13.36 -14.14
CA HIS A 11 2.29 13.93 -14.40
C HIS A 11 2.40 15.32 -15.05
N VAL A 12 3.23 16.20 -14.51
CA VAL A 12 3.52 17.54 -15.08
C VAL A 12 4.15 17.43 -16.46
N LEU A 13 5.14 16.54 -16.65
CA LEU A 13 5.75 16.34 -17.97
C LEU A 13 4.76 15.87 -19.04
N THR A 14 3.72 15.13 -18.64
CA THR A 14 2.71 14.59 -19.56
C THR A 14 1.57 15.58 -19.83
N HIS A 15 1.19 16.39 -18.83
CA HIS A 15 -0.03 17.22 -18.88
C HIS A 15 0.24 18.75 -18.88
N GLY A 16 1.51 19.18 -18.81
CA GLY A 16 1.92 20.58 -18.82
C GLY A 16 2.26 21.14 -17.43
N GLU A 17 2.91 22.31 -17.40
CA GLU A 17 3.33 22.98 -16.15
C GLU A 17 2.14 23.46 -15.29
N ASP A 18 1.00 23.74 -15.94
CA ASP A 18 -0.25 24.11 -15.27
C ASP A 18 -1.10 22.89 -14.85
N ALA A 19 -0.54 21.68 -14.93
CA ALA A 19 -1.25 20.47 -14.53
C ALA A 19 -1.54 20.49 -13.03
N GLU A 20 -2.77 20.12 -12.69
CA GLU A 20 -3.16 19.83 -11.31
C GLU A 20 -2.23 18.78 -10.69
N GLU A 21 -2.09 18.82 -9.37
CA GLU A 21 -1.30 17.84 -8.65
C GLU A 21 -1.82 16.41 -8.90
N SER A 22 -0.89 15.47 -9.09
CA SER A 22 -1.23 14.06 -9.29
C SER A 22 -1.97 13.49 -8.07
N ASP A 23 -2.87 12.53 -8.30
CA ASP A 23 -3.64 11.90 -7.21
C ASP A 23 -2.73 11.27 -6.14
N SER A 24 -1.59 10.70 -6.55
CA SER A 24 -0.58 10.17 -5.61
C SER A 24 -0.01 11.27 -4.70
N LEU A 25 0.27 12.47 -5.21
CA LEU A 25 0.83 13.54 -4.40
C LEU A 25 -0.27 14.21 -3.54
N LYS A 26 -1.50 14.33 -4.06
CA LYS A 26 -2.68 14.76 -3.28
C LYS A 26 -2.91 13.86 -2.07
N ILE A 27 -2.97 12.53 -2.28
CA ILE A 27 -3.17 11.55 -1.20
C ILE A 27 -2.02 11.61 -0.19
N PHE A 28 -0.78 11.76 -0.66
CA PHE A 28 0.38 11.93 0.22
C PHE A 28 0.26 13.17 1.12
N ARG A 29 -0.12 14.33 0.56
CA ARG A 29 -0.36 15.54 1.35
C ARG A 29 -1.49 15.38 2.35
N MET A 30 -2.62 14.81 1.92
CA MET A 30 -3.73 14.52 2.82
C MET A 30 -3.28 13.63 4.00
N GLY A 31 -2.43 12.63 3.73
CA GLY A 31 -1.84 11.79 4.78
C GLY A 31 -0.95 12.56 5.76
N LEU A 32 -0.16 13.54 5.29
CA LEU A 32 0.66 14.39 6.15
C LEU A 32 -0.18 15.31 7.04
N GLU A 33 -1.23 15.92 6.46
CA GLU A 33 -2.05 16.93 7.13
C GLU A 33 -3.06 16.30 8.10
N GLY A 34 -3.68 15.18 7.71
CA GLY A 34 -4.80 14.58 8.44
C GLY A 34 -4.67 13.08 8.73
N GLY A 35 -3.52 12.46 8.44
CA GLY A 35 -3.31 11.03 8.69
C GLY A 35 -3.11 10.65 10.16
N LYS A 36 -2.91 11.64 11.05
CA LYS A 36 -2.79 11.43 12.51
C LYS A 36 -3.91 12.18 13.25
N PRO A 37 -5.18 11.75 13.12
CA PRO A 37 -6.30 12.42 13.78
C PRO A 37 -6.20 12.28 15.30
N GLY A 38 -6.66 13.30 16.03
CA GLY A 38 -6.84 13.22 17.47
C GLY A 38 -7.97 12.26 17.88
N ALA A 39 -8.07 11.95 19.17
CA ALA A 39 -9.10 11.06 19.69
C ALA A 39 -10.52 11.48 19.27
N GLY A 40 -11.31 10.51 18.77
CA GLY A 40 -12.68 10.73 18.32
C GLY A 40 -12.82 11.49 16.99
N LYS A 41 -11.72 11.75 16.26
CA LYS A 41 -11.75 12.35 14.93
C LYS A 41 -11.49 11.31 13.86
N ILE A 42 -12.20 11.43 12.74
CA ILE A 42 -11.96 10.61 11.54
C ILE A 42 -10.72 11.16 10.85
N GLY A 43 -9.76 10.28 10.55
CA GLY A 43 -8.56 10.63 9.79
C GLY A 43 -8.81 10.61 8.30
N ILE A 44 -7.76 10.92 7.54
CA ILE A 44 -7.76 10.76 6.10
C ILE A 44 -7.76 9.27 5.72
N GLN A 45 -8.46 8.95 4.63
CA GLN A 45 -8.48 7.63 4.02
C GLN A 45 -7.07 7.22 3.57
N PRO A 46 -6.51 6.11 4.07
CA PRO A 46 -5.24 5.60 3.55
C PRO A 46 -5.42 5.03 2.14
N GLU A 47 -4.32 4.96 1.40
CA GLU A 47 -4.25 4.20 0.15
C GLU A 47 -4.38 2.71 0.44
N TRP A 48 -5.23 2.02 -0.33
CA TRP A 48 -5.41 0.57 -0.22
C TRP A 48 -5.18 -0.06 -1.58
N PHE A 49 -4.52 -1.22 -1.58
CA PHE A 49 -4.42 -2.11 -2.72
C PHE A 49 -4.79 -3.53 -2.30
N PHE A 50 -5.19 -4.35 -3.27
CA PHE A 50 -5.63 -5.72 -3.04
C PHE A 50 -4.69 -6.70 -3.75
N LYS A 51 -3.99 -7.56 -2.98
CA LYS A 51 -3.06 -8.56 -3.53
C LYS A 51 -3.73 -9.90 -3.87
N GLY A 52 -5.06 -9.95 -3.92
CA GLY A 52 -5.82 -11.16 -4.25
C GLY A 52 -6.25 -11.99 -3.04
N VAL A 53 -6.63 -13.24 -3.30
CA VAL A 53 -7.27 -14.15 -2.32
C VAL A 53 -6.27 -15.11 -1.67
N GLY A 54 -5.00 -14.73 -1.60
CA GLY A 54 -3.94 -15.52 -0.96
C GLY A 54 -3.05 -16.34 -1.91
N THR A 55 -3.25 -16.26 -3.22
CA THR A 55 -2.42 -16.97 -4.21
C THR A 55 -0.98 -16.48 -4.27
N CYS A 56 -0.70 -15.29 -3.77
CA CYS A 56 0.65 -14.72 -3.65
C CYS A 56 1.32 -15.00 -2.29
N VAL A 57 0.66 -15.69 -1.37
CA VAL A 57 1.19 -15.94 -0.02
C VAL A 57 2.12 -17.14 -0.06
N VAL A 58 3.34 -16.95 0.47
CA VAL A 58 4.32 -18.02 0.65
C VAL A 58 4.67 -18.16 2.14
N PRO A 59 5.01 -19.37 2.61
CA PRO A 59 5.37 -19.56 4.02
C PRO A 59 6.73 -18.91 4.35
N PRO A 60 6.97 -18.55 5.61
CA PRO A 60 8.26 -18.01 6.03
C PRO A 60 9.43 -18.93 5.64
N GLY A 61 10.46 -18.35 5.03
CA GLY A 61 11.67 -19.06 4.60
C GLY A 61 11.56 -19.84 3.29
N ALA A 62 10.41 -19.83 2.61
CA ALA A 62 10.31 -20.35 1.26
C ALA A 62 10.84 -19.37 0.20
N ASP A 63 11.11 -19.89 -0.98
CA ASP A 63 11.52 -19.09 -2.14
C ASP A 63 10.47 -18.03 -2.48
N LEU A 64 10.94 -16.82 -2.81
CA LEU A 64 10.10 -15.74 -3.33
C LEU A 64 10.07 -15.85 -4.87
N PRO A 65 8.95 -16.28 -5.48
CA PRO A 65 8.89 -16.44 -6.92
C PRO A 65 8.91 -15.06 -7.61
N MET A 66 9.86 -14.88 -8.53
CA MET A 66 9.94 -13.71 -9.40
C MET A 66 9.55 -14.13 -10.83
N PRO A 67 8.36 -13.74 -11.31
CA PRO A 67 7.93 -14.08 -12.67
C PRO A 67 8.90 -13.55 -13.72
N ALA A 68 9.03 -14.23 -14.87
CA ALA A 68 9.98 -13.86 -15.91
C ALA A 68 9.75 -12.46 -16.52
N PHE A 69 8.56 -11.90 -16.37
CA PHE A 69 8.22 -10.53 -16.81
C PHE A 69 8.48 -9.46 -15.75
N ALA A 70 8.74 -9.86 -14.50
CA ALA A 70 8.99 -8.91 -13.42
C ALA A 70 10.32 -8.19 -13.63
N ARG A 71 10.37 -6.90 -13.29
CA ARG A 71 11.55 -6.05 -13.49
C ARG A 71 12.36 -5.87 -12.22
N ALA A 72 11.72 -6.03 -11.07
CA ALA A 72 12.29 -5.96 -9.75
C ALA A 72 11.63 -6.98 -8.80
N GLY A 73 12.36 -7.26 -7.72
CA GLY A 73 11.91 -8.07 -6.61
C GLY A 73 12.20 -7.34 -5.31
N ALA A 74 11.45 -6.27 -5.06
CA ALA A 74 11.66 -5.42 -3.91
C ALA A 74 10.97 -6.01 -2.68
N GLU A 75 11.73 -6.13 -1.59
CA GLU A 75 11.20 -6.55 -0.30
C GLU A 75 10.81 -5.34 0.53
N GLU A 76 9.63 -5.40 1.16
CA GLU A 76 9.09 -4.36 2.02
C GLU A 76 8.54 -5.03 3.29
N ALA A 77 9.31 -4.98 4.38
CA ALA A 77 8.94 -5.62 5.63
C ALA A 77 7.84 -4.82 6.35
N GLU A 78 6.72 -5.47 6.64
CA GLU A 78 5.50 -4.83 7.15
C GLU A 78 4.90 -5.58 8.35
N ILE A 79 4.12 -4.88 9.17
CA ILE A 79 3.28 -5.50 10.20
C ILE A 79 1.95 -5.91 9.57
N VAL A 80 1.63 -7.20 9.62
CA VAL A 80 0.40 -7.76 9.07
C VAL A 80 -0.64 -7.93 10.17
N GLY A 81 -1.81 -7.31 10.01
CA GLY A 81 -2.99 -7.62 10.82
C GLY A 81 -3.68 -8.89 10.32
N LEU A 82 -3.89 -9.86 11.20
CA LEU A 82 -4.54 -11.13 10.86
C LEU A 82 -6.00 -11.11 11.31
N TYR A 83 -6.90 -11.43 10.39
CA TYR A 83 -8.34 -11.42 10.63
C TYR A 83 -8.99 -12.72 10.16
N LEU A 84 -10.01 -13.16 10.90
CA LEU A 84 -10.96 -14.19 10.46
C LEU A 84 -12.33 -13.54 10.30
N ASN A 85 -12.98 -13.78 9.17
CA ASN A 85 -14.35 -13.34 8.96
C ASN A 85 -15.30 -14.42 9.47
N GLY A 86 -16.20 -14.05 10.38
CA GLY A 86 -17.23 -14.94 10.90
C GLY A 86 -18.27 -15.31 9.83
N PRO A 87 -19.17 -16.27 10.12
CA PRO A 87 -20.25 -16.66 9.20
C PRO A 87 -21.20 -15.52 8.81
N ASP A 88 -21.25 -14.47 9.61
CA ASP A 88 -22.02 -13.23 9.40
C ASP A 88 -21.23 -12.13 8.66
N GLY A 89 -19.99 -12.43 8.24
CA GLY A 89 -19.08 -11.48 7.60
C GLY A 89 -18.36 -10.54 8.57
N ARG A 90 -18.57 -10.67 9.89
CA ARG A 90 -17.89 -9.82 10.88
C ARG A 90 -16.40 -10.18 10.96
N PRO A 91 -15.47 -9.22 10.78
CA PRO A 91 -14.05 -9.49 10.92
C PRO A 91 -13.65 -9.55 12.40
N TYR A 92 -12.85 -10.54 12.76
CA TYR A 92 -12.26 -10.74 14.07
C TYR A 92 -10.75 -10.73 13.95
N ARG A 93 -10.08 -9.74 14.55
CA ARG A 93 -8.62 -9.71 14.58
C ARG A 93 -8.11 -10.80 15.53
N ILE A 94 -7.31 -11.71 14.99
CA ILE A 94 -6.74 -12.83 15.76
C ILE A 94 -5.30 -12.57 16.20
N GLY A 95 -4.63 -11.58 15.64
CA GLY A 95 -3.28 -11.21 16.03
C GLY A 95 -2.56 -10.39 14.98
N TYR A 96 -1.23 -10.42 15.10
CA TYR A 96 -0.31 -9.78 14.16
C TYR A 96 0.77 -10.78 13.73
N ALA A 97 1.36 -10.54 12.57
CA ALA A 97 2.55 -11.21 12.09
C ALA A 97 3.48 -10.20 11.40
N LEU A 98 4.68 -10.64 11.07
CA LEU A 98 5.51 -9.94 10.09
C LEU A 98 5.18 -10.48 8.70
N GLY A 99 5.11 -9.58 7.72
CA GLY A 99 4.95 -9.92 6.32
C GLY A 99 5.99 -9.21 5.48
N ASN A 100 6.19 -9.73 4.27
CA ASN A 100 6.95 -9.05 3.24
C ASN A 100 6.00 -8.68 2.11
N GLU A 101 5.82 -7.39 1.86
CA GLU A 101 5.04 -6.85 0.76
C GLU A 101 5.86 -6.88 -0.54
N TYR A 102 6.26 -8.08 -0.96
CA TYR A 102 7.10 -8.27 -2.14
C TYR A 102 6.45 -7.67 -3.38
N SER A 103 7.19 -6.82 -4.10
CA SER A 103 6.66 -6.01 -5.19
C SER A 103 7.65 -5.87 -6.37
N ASP A 104 7.07 -5.65 -7.54
CA ASP A 104 7.78 -5.26 -8.77
C ASP A 104 7.55 -3.76 -8.96
N HIS A 105 8.51 -2.94 -8.53
CA HIS A 105 8.41 -1.46 -8.51
C HIS A 105 8.46 -0.80 -9.90
#